data_AF-A0A9J8BIA1-F1
#
_entry.id   AF-A0A9J8BIA1-F1
#
_cell.length_a   1.000
_cell.length_b   1.000
_cell.length_c   1.000
_cell.angle_alpha   90.00
_cell.angle_beta   90.00
_cell.angle_gamma   90.00
#
_symmetry.space_group_name_H-M   'P 1'
#
loop_
_entity.id
_entity.type
_entity.pdbx_description
1 polymer ?
#
loop_
_entity_poly.entity_id
_entity_poly.type
_entity_poly.pdbx_seq_one_letter_code
_entity_poly.pdbx_strand_id
1 'polypeptide(L)'
;VSRAKPEDDEYWNSSKFKAFTFDDDDDEFSRLKESKRAVNSILVDDDDDEEEEDGVERVSWSGEPVGSISWSVKETASSIRSGSEQSFPKIDTTPSLSKQGSGYSLSSLFKGDLYDTAVRTYAPELSHRKVRWKGNTRAGAFSLEKFRSLQDKLLLLDEAVAVYDGNLITAVLIYLKKSLSKEILFRELMARDVALRHYVHYLKEMGEQKLLVELMKALGRTEDMALMQYKEHLNIKDEGQRRDFLKSCLGLPFSQDDATHVQDHYTLLERQIIIEASDKKADAEIFKKFPRKASILNMPIITTLYYSCFYHYGESEGTYSSPENIRKTFRISEKQYILTALGARAKLKSWFDVDSLFNTKNWLGYTKKRSPIGFHRVVDILQKNSAPVNVLQEYVNLIDSPELKLSVALKYKCHDIVINTYRDLKDRQELVVYREKLERDSPEYRKIQELLNNVQIRWKN
;
A
#
# COMPACT_ATOMS: atom_id res chain seq x y z
N VAL A 1 24.68 -50.25 53.69
CA VAL A 1 23.29 -50.39 53.22
C VAL A 1 22.44 -49.45 54.04
N SER A 2 22.06 -48.30 53.47
CA SER A 2 21.25 -47.28 54.13
C SER A 2 20.25 -46.72 53.11
N ARG A 3 18.97 -46.74 53.51
CA ARG A 3 17.79 -46.41 52.70
C ARG A 3 17.36 -44.97 53.03
N ALA A 4 17.17 -44.18 51.97
CA ALA A 4 16.84 -42.76 52.00
C ALA A 4 15.37 -42.47 52.34
N LYS A 5 15.13 -41.25 52.85
CA LYS A 5 13.85 -40.53 52.96
C LYS A 5 14.04 -39.09 52.40
N PRO A 6 12.95 -38.39 52.00
CA PRO A 6 13.00 -37.25 51.09
C PRO A 6 12.97 -35.89 51.81
N GLU A 7 13.76 -34.91 51.35
CA GLU A 7 13.84 -33.53 51.88
C GLU A 7 13.57 -32.42 50.82
N ASP A 8 13.19 -32.76 49.58
CA ASP A 8 13.24 -31.77 48.48
C ASP A 8 11.96 -30.89 48.30
N ASP A 9 10.88 -31.13 49.03
CA ASP A 9 9.59 -30.42 48.82
C ASP A 9 9.42 -29.11 49.62
N GLU A 10 10.32 -28.83 50.57
CA GLU A 10 10.20 -27.68 51.49
C GLU A 10 10.95 -26.42 51.02
N TYR A 11 11.83 -26.53 50.02
CA TYR A 11 12.65 -25.42 49.53
C TYR A 11 11.89 -24.44 48.62
N TRP A 12 10.84 -24.89 47.92
CA TRP A 12 10.10 -24.07 46.94
C TRP A 12 8.91 -23.27 47.51
N ASN A 13 8.57 -23.45 48.79
CA ASN A 13 7.36 -22.87 49.41
C ASN A 13 7.63 -21.72 50.40
N SER A 14 8.86 -21.21 50.53
CA SER A 14 9.16 -20.11 51.44
C SER A 14 8.90 -18.73 50.81
N SER A 15 7.65 -18.26 50.93
CA SER A 15 7.26 -16.91 50.54
C SER A 15 7.72 -15.87 51.57
N LYS A 16 8.87 -15.24 51.34
CA LYS A 16 9.19 -13.90 51.88
C LYS A 16 9.94 -13.07 50.84
N PHE A 17 9.21 -12.54 49.87
CA PHE A 17 9.67 -11.38 49.11
C PHE A 17 8.62 -10.27 49.16
N LYS A 18 9.12 -9.08 49.47
CA LYS A 18 8.38 -7.83 49.68
C LYS A 18 7.74 -7.41 48.37
N ALA A 19 6.47 -7.00 48.41
CA ALA A 19 5.76 -6.47 47.25
C ALA A 19 6.48 -5.24 46.67
N PHE A 20 6.58 -5.20 45.34
CA PHE A 20 7.00 -4.01 44.60
C PHE A 20 5.81 -3.04 44.57
N THR A 21 5.91 -1.95 45.33
CA THR A 21 4.96 -0.84 45.34
C THR A 21 5.46 0.23 44.37
N PHE A 22 4.63 0.64 43.42
CA PHE A 22 4.90 1.72 42.47
C PHE A 22 3.99 2.89 42.82
N ASP A 23 4.21 3.48 43.99
CA ASP A 23 3.37 4.55 44.53
C ASP A 23 4.20 5.78 44.92
N ASP A 24 5.36 5.99 44.26
CA ASP A 24 6.24 7.13 44.56
C ASP A 24 6.75 7.89 43.32
N ASP A 25 6.09 7.75 42.15
CA ASP A 25 6.33 8.63 40.99
C ASP A 25 5.02 8.91 40.23
N ASP A 26 3.99 9.32 40.96
CA ASP A 26 2.81 9.99 40.41
C ASP A 26 3.02 11.51 40.54
N ASP A 27 3.47 12.18 39.47
CA ASP A 27 3.27 13.63 39.39
C ASP A 27 3.22 14.26 37.98
N GLU A 28 3.09 13.48 36.89
CA GLU A 28 2.97 14.07 35.53
C GLU A 28 1.74 13.66 34.71
N PHE A 29 1.04 12.58 35.07
CA PHE A 29 -0.07 12.07 34.24
C PHE A 29 -1.47 12.60 34.61
N SER A 30 -1.63 13.20 35.80
CA SER A 30 -2.93 13.69 36.29
C SER A 30 -3.39 15.00 35.63
N ARG A 31 -2.51 15.74 34.94
CA ARG A 31 -2.88 16.99 34.22
C ARG A 31 -3.49 16.76 32.82
N LEU A 32 -3.36 15.54 32.27
CA LEU A 32 -3.84 15.23 30.91
C LEU A 32 -5.29 14.72 30.86
N LYS A 33 -5.90 14.44 32.00
CA LYS A 33 -7.27 13.90 32.06
C LYS A 33 -8.36 14.96 32.17
N GLU A 34 -8.02 16.22 32.47
CA GLU A 34 -8.95 17.35 32.41
C GLU A 34 -9.09 17.97 31.00
N SER A 35 -8.13 17.74 30.09
CA SER A 35 -8.18 18.28 28.72
C SER A 35 -9.21 17.61 27.80
N LYS A 36 -9.69 16.40 28.14
CA LYS A 36 -10.66 15.65 27.32
C LYS A 36 -12.14 16.04 27.51
N ARG A 37 -12.44 17.05 28.32
CA ARG A 37 -13.80 17.62 28.45
C ARG A 37 -13.94 19.05 27.90
N ALA A 38 -12.88 19.65 27.36
CA ALA A 38 -12.89 21.03 26.87
C ALA A 38 -12.83 21.18 25.33
N VAL A 39 -13.06 20.10 24.56
CA VAL A 39 -13.07 20.16 23.08
C VAL A 39 -14.39 19.59 22.53
N ASN A 40 -15.50 20.02 23.10
CA ASN A 40 -16.85 19.88 22.53
C ASN A 40 -17.50 21.24 22.24
N SER A 41 -16.71 22.31 22.20
CA SER A 41 -17.13 23.63 21.73
C SER A 41 -16.06 24.15 20.80
N ILE A 42 -16.27 23.97 19.49
CA ILE A 42 -15.88 24.84 18.37
C ILE A 42 -16.28 24.05 17.11
N LEU A 43 -17.55 24.20 16.77
CA LEU A 43 -18.09 24.11 15.42
C LEU A 43 -18.97 25.36 15.30
N VAL A 44 -19.11 25.87 14.07
CA VAL A 44 -19.71 27.17 13.66
C VAL A 44 -18.64 28.27 13.72
N ASP A 45 -18.18 28.88 12.62
CA ASP A 45 -18.92 29.42 11.47
C ASP A 45 -18.36 29.00 10.08
N ASP A 46 -19.31 28.70 9.19
CA ASP A 46 -19.21 28.86 7.74
C ASP A 46 -19.31 30.37 7.41
N ASP A 47 -18.56 30.85 6.43
CA ASP A 47 -19.04 31.92 5.56
C ASP A 47 -18.35 31.82 4.19
N ASP A 48 -19.22 31.81 3.19
CA ASP A 48 -18.99 31.77 1.75
C ASP A 48 -18.26 33.02 1.25
N ASP A 49 -17.46 32.87 0.21
CA ASP A 49 -17.37 33.86 -0.88
C ASP A 49 -16.83 33.16 -2.14
N GLU A 50 -17.76 32.85 -3.05
CA GLU A 50 -17.50 32.45 -4.43
C GLU A 50 -17.12 33.69 -5.26
N GLU A 51 -15.93 33.69 -5.88
CA GLU A 51 -15.71 34.45 -7.11
C GLU A 51 -15.09 33.54 -8.19
N GLU A 52 -15.78 33.49 -9.32
CA GLU A 52 -15.42 32.82 -10.56
C GLU A 52 -14.21 33.50 -11.21
N GLU A 53 -13.14 32.76 -11.49
CA GLU A 53 -12.14 33.17 -12.49
C GLU A 53 -11.65 32.00 -13.34
N ASP A 54 -11.56 32.28 -14.63
CA ASP A 54 -11.51 31.36 -15.77
C ASP A 54 -10.28 30.43 -15.86
N GLY A 55 -10.52 29.22 -16.39
CA GLY A 55 -9.63 28.64 -17.41
C GLY A 55 -8.43 27.78 -17.00
N VAL A 56 -8.16 27.53 -15.72
CA VAL A 56 -7.09 26.58 -15.31
C VAL A 56 -7.66 25.30 -14.71
N GLU A 57 -7.50 24.20 -15.45
CA GLU A 57 -7.93 22.86 -15.02
C GLU A 57 -7.29 22.52 -13.66
N ARG A 58 -8.13 22.40 -12.63
CA ARG A 58 -7.72 22.22 -11.24
C ARG A 58 -7.05 20.85 -11.07
N VAL A 59 -5.74 20.83 -10.88
CA VAL A 59 -5.06 19.63 -10.36
C VAL A 59 -5.28 19.60 -8.84
N SER A 60 -6.08 18.64 -8.38
CA SER A 60 -6.22 18.31 -6.95
C SER A 60 -5.17 17.27 -6.58
N TRP A 61 -4.52 17.49 -5.43
CA TRP A 61 -3.53 16.58 -4.84
C TRP A 61 -4.06 15.98 -3.53
N SER A 62 -5.38 15.85 -3.40
CA SER A 62 -6.11 15.45 -2.19
C SER A 62 -5.98 13.96 -1.83
N GLY A 63 -4.84 13.32 -2.11
CA GLY A 63 -4.60 11.90 -1.81
C GLY A 63 -5.43 10.92 -2.66
N GLU A 64 -6.39 11.40 -3.45
CA GLU A 64 -7.05 10.60 -4.49
C GLU A 64 -6.07 10.36 -5.65
N PRO A 65 -5.99 9.13 -6.21
CA PRO A 65 -5.16 8.88 -7.38
C PRO A 65 -5.63 9.82 -8.49
N VAL A 66 -4.74 10.72 -8.93
CA VAL A 66 -4.95 11.56 -10.12
C VAL A 66 -5.56 10.66 -11.20
N GLY A 67 -6.68 11.05 -11.83
CA GLY A 67 -7.53 10.12 -12.61
C GLY A 67 -6.82 9.32 -13.72
N SER A 68 -5.59 9.67 -14.08
CA SER A 68 -4.67 8.89 -14.93
C SER A 68 -3.92 7.75 -14.19
N ILE A 69 -3.60 7.92 -12.90
CA ILE A 69 -2.92 6.95 -12.00
C ILE A 69 -3.89 5.85 -11.51
N SER A 70 -5.19 6.15 -11.42
CA SER A 70 -6.21 5.17 -10.98
C SER A 70 -6.27 3.93 -11.89
N TRP A 71 -5.94 4.08 -13.17
CA TRP A 71 -5.81 2.97 -14.12
C TRP A 71 -4.58 2.09 -13.86
N SER A 72 -3.46 2.70 -13.45
CA SER A 72 -2.17 2.02 -13.23
C SER A 72 -2.20 1.06 -12.05
N VAL A 73 -2.89 1.43 -10.96
CA VAL A 73 -2.96 0.65 -9.71
C VAL A 73 -3.80 -0.63 -9.91
N LYS A 74 -4.94 -0.53 -10.61
CA LYS A 74 -5.86 -1.67 -10.80
C LYS A 74 -5.29 -2.73 -11.76
N GLU A 75 -4.52 -2.31 -12.76
CA GLU A 75 -4.00 -3.21 -13.81
C GLU A 75 -2.67 -3.89 -13.42
N THR A 76 -1.82 -3.24 -12.62
CA THR A 76 -0.57 -3.85 -12.13
C THR A 76 -0.80 -4.90 -11.03
N ALA A 77 -1.85 -4.75 -10.21
CA ALA A 77 -2.28 -5.78 -9.27
C ALA A 77 -2.78 -7.07 -9.96
N SER A 78 -3.29 -6.94 -11.20
CA SER A 78 -3.86 -8.04 -11.98
C SER A 78 -2.80 -8.90 -12.70
N SER A 79 -1.60 -8.35 -12.93
CA SER A 79 -0.57 -8.99 -13.76
C SER A 79 0.31 -10.02 -13.01
N ILE A 80 0.10 -10.23 -11.71
CA ILE A 80 0.81 -11.26 -10.92
C ILE A 80 0.12 -12.64 -11.02
N ARG A 81 -1.07 -12.72 -11.64
CA ARG A 81 -1.83 -13.97 -11.78
C ARG A 81 -1.97 -14.42 -13.23
N SER A 82 -0.86 -14.77 -13.87
CA SER A 82 -0.90 -15.58 -15.09
C SER A 82 0.49 -16.09 -15.44
N GLY A 83 0.88 -17.18 -14.77
CA GLY A 83 1.94 -18.09 -15.19
C GLY A 83 1.38 -19.50 -15.12
N SER A 84 0.78 -19.96 -16.21
CA SER A 84 0.31 -21.34 -16.36
C SER A 84 1.48 -22.22 -16.78
N GLU A 85 1.95 -23.10 -15.91
CA GLU A 85 2.66 -24.31 -16.31
C GLU A 85 2.01 -25.52 -15.64
N GLN A 86 1.58 -26.46 -16.48
CA GLN A 86 1.05 -27.76 -16.11
C GLN A 86 2.20 -28.68 -15.71
N SER A 87 2.16 -29.26 -14.51
CA SER A 87 2.93 -30.47 -14.19
C SER A 87 2.23 -31.26 -13.08
N PHE A 88 2.15 -32.57 -13.28
CA PHE A 88 1.45 -33.57 -12.46
C PHE A 88 2.08 -33.74 -11.05
N PRO A 89 1.31 -34.17 -10.03
CA PRO A 89 1.79 -34.28 -8.66
C PRO A 89 2.61 -35.57 -8.44
N LYS A 90 3.82 -35.42 -7.87
CA LYS A 90 4.54 -36.51 -7.19
C LYS A 90 4.25 -36.43 -5.69
N ILE A 91 3.90 -37.57 -5.11
CA ILE A 91 3.65 -37.76 -3.69
C ILE A 91 5.00 -38.01 -3.01
N ASP A 92 5.43 -37.11 -2.13
CA ASP A 92 6.52 -37.37 -1.19
C ASP A 92 5.96 -37.50 0.23
N THR A 93 6.02 -38.72 0.76
CA THR A 93 5.70 -39.08 2.14
C THR A 93 6.90 -38.83 3.05
N THR A 94 6.93 -37.72 3.79
CA THR A 94 7.60 -37.60 5.11
C THR A 94 6.96 -36.45 5.93
N PRO A 95 6.79 -36.57 7.26
CA PRO A 95 6.14 -35.53 8.07
C PRO A 95 7.16 -34.45 8.45
N SER A 96 7.13 -33.29 7.77
CA SER A 96 7.84 -32.10 8.24
C SER A 96 6.96 -31.32 9.22
N LEU A 97 7.48 -31.02 10.42
CA LEU A 97 6.84 -30.11 11.37
C LEU A 97 6.49 -28.78 10.67
N SER A 98 5.25 -28.33 10.85
CA SER A 98 4.76 -27.05 10.35
C SER A 98 5.51 -25.89 11.01
N LYS A 99 6.43 -25.25 10.30
CA LYS A 99 6.75 -23.84 10.53
C LYS A 99 5.48 -23.06 10.22
N GLN A 100 4.71 -22.70 11.24
CA GLN A 100 3.68 -21.68 11.10
C GLN A 100 4.38 -20.35 10.79
N GLY A 101 4.41 -20.00 9.51
CA GLY A 101 4.88 -18.69 9.04
C GLY A 101 3.97 -17.57 9.55
N SER A 102 4.55 -16.38 9.74
CA SER A 102 3.86 -15.16 10.14
C SER A 102 2.75 -14.83 9.12
N GLY A 103 1.53 -14.56 9.61
CA GLY A 103 0.40 -14.12 8.78
C GLY A 103 0.43 -12.63 8.42
N TYR A 104 1.54 -11.93 8.72
CA TYR A 104 1.67 -10.48 8.61
C TYR A 104 2.90 -10.15 7.77
N SER A 105 2.70 -9.80 6.51
CA SER A 105 3.75 -9.26 5.63
C SER A 105 3.48 -7.78 5.37
N LEU A 106 4.51 -6.93 5.29
CA LEU A 106 4.31 -5.52 4.91
C LEU A 106 3.63 -5.38 3.55
N SER A 107 3.82 -6.36 2.65
CA SER A 107 3.09 -6.43 1.38
C SER A 107 1.57 -6.44 1.55
N SER A 108 1.04 -7.08 2.61
CA SER A 108 -0.40 -7.07 2.92
C SER A 108 -0.86 -5.76 3.55
N LEU A 109 0.02 -5.11 4.31
CA LEU A 109 -0.24 -3.81 4.94
C LEU A 109 -0.29 -2.68 3.89
N PHE A 110 0.63 -2.68 2.93
CA PHE A 110 0.64 -1.72 1.82
C PHE A 110 -0.48 -1.95 0.81
N LYS A 111 -1.00 -3.18 0.69
CA LYS A 111 -2.15 -3.49 -0.17
C LYS A 111 -3.51 -3.18 0.47
N GLY A 112 -3.54 -2.82 1.75
CA GLY A 112 -4.79 -2.52 2.47
C GLY A 112 -5.63 -3.76 2.81
N ASP A 113 -5.08 -4.97 2.71
CA ASP A 113 -5.83 -6.23 2.92
C ASP A 113 -6.05 -6.58 4.41
N LEU A 114 -5.53 -5.75 5.32
CA LEU A 114 -5.58 -5.99 6.77
C LEU A 114 -6.93 -5.62 7.41
N TYR A 115 -7.79 -4.88 6.71
CA TYR A 115 -9.06 -4.40 7.27
C TYR A 115 -10.24 -5.36 7.06
N ASP A 116 -10.18 -6.27 6.09
CA ASP A 116 -11.36 -7.08 5.70
C ASP A 116 -11.23 -8.59 6.00
N THR A 117 -10.01 -9.09 6.22
CA THR A 117 -9.78 -10.53 6.46
C THR A 117 -9.83 -10.90 7.95
N ALA A 118 -9.65 -9.93 8.85
CA ALA A 118 -9.67 -10.15 10.30
C ALA A 118 -11.09 -10.20 10.92
N VAL A 119 -12.11 -9.70 10.21
CA VAL A 119 -13.48 -9.57 10.76
C VAL A 119 -14.37 -10.77 10.39
N ARG A 120 -14.02 -11.57 9.37
CA ARG A 120 -14.89 -12.65 8.86
C ARG A 120 -14.53 -14.08 9.27
N THR A 121 -13.61 -14.27 10.19
CA THR A 121 -13.37 -15.60 10.77
C THR A 121 -13.63 -15.54 12.27
N TYR A 122 -14.87 -15.88 12.63
CA TYR A 122 -15.41 -16.06 13.98
C TYR A 122 -15.82 -14.79 14.75
N ALA A 123 -17.00 -14.27 14.40
CA ALA A 123 -17.91 -13.77 15.42
C ALA A 123 -18.70 -14.98 15.96
N PRO A 124 -18.48 -15.47 17.20
CA PRO A 124 -19.48 -16.30 17.83
C PRO A 124 -20.63 -15.37 18.18
N GLU A 125 -21.78 -15.59 17.54
CA GLU A 125 -23.02 -14.94 17.92
C GLU A 125 -23.22 -15.04 19.43
N LEU A 126 -23.60 -13.91 20.02
CA LEU A 126 -24.00 -13.76 21.42
C LEU A 126 -25.21 -14.64 21.73
N SER A 127 -24.97 -15.93 21.96
CA SER A 127 -25.96 -16.82 22.55
C SER A 127 -25.93 -16.61 24.06
N HIS A 128 -26.92 -15.88 24.57
CA HIS A 128 -27.27 -15.90 25.99
C HIS A 128 -27.72 -17.30 26.39
N ARG A 129 -26.78 -18.23 26.58
CA ARG A 129 -27.05 -19.52 27.21
C ARG A 129 -26.33 -19.58 28.54
N LYS A 130 -27.10 -19.27 29.58
CA LYS A 130 -26.75 -19.46 30.99
C LYS A 130 -26.64 -20.97 31.25
N VAL A 131 -25.50 -21.57 30.92
CA VAL A 131 -25.24 -22.98 31.23
C VAL A 131 -24.89 -23.07 32.71
N ARG A 132 -25.83 -23.65 33.45
CA ARG A 132 -25.73 -23.96 34.87
C ARG A 132 -24.82 -25.16 35.05
N TRP A 133 -23.64 -24.93 35.61
CA TRP A 133 -22.78 -25.98 36.15
C TRP A 133 -23.57 -26.79 37.19
N LYS A 134 -23.85 -28.07 36.90
CA LYS A 134 -24.24 -29.05 37.91
C LYS A 134 -22.98 -29.55 38.61
N GLY A 135 -22.39 -28.64 39.37
CA GLY A 135 -21.40 -28.85 40.41
C GLY A 135 -21.72 -27.77 41.43
N ASN A 136 -22.13 -28.18 42.62
CA ASN A 136 -22.80 -27.36 43.62
C ASN A 136 -22.03 -26.05 43.91
N THR A 137 -22.52 -24.88 43.47
CA THR A 137 -22.45 -23.59 44.22
C THR A 137 -23.11 -22.42 43.47
N ARG A 138 -23.83 -21.61 44.25
CA ARG A 138 -24.35 -20.28 43.90
C ARG A 138 -23.20 -19.33 43.57
N ALA A 139 -23.52 -18.25 42.85
CA ALA A 139 -22.68 -17.06 42.64
C ALA A 139 -21.68 -16.83 43.79
N GLY A 140 -20.44 -17.21 43.57
CA GLY A 140 -19.34 -17.04 44.49
C GLY A 140 -18.11 -16.89 43.62
N ALA A 141 -17.42 -15.77 43.77
CA ALA A 141 -16.10 -15.61 43.19
C ALA A 141 -15.26 -16.82 43.63
N PHE A 142 -14.96 -17.73 42.70
CA PHE A 142 -14.00 -18.79 42.97
C PHE A 142 -12.67 -18.09 43.26
N SER A 143 -12.24 -18.12 44.53
CA SER A 143 -10.99 -17.48 44.92
C SER A 143 -9.84 -18.18 44.20
N LEU A 144 -9.27 -17.48 43.22
CA LEU A 144 -8.11 -17.92 42.45
C LEU A 144 -6.89 -18.16 43.35
N GLU A 145 -6.92 -17.66 44.59
CA GLU A 145 -5.88 -17.84 45.62
C GLU A 145 -5.73 -19.30 46.10
N LYS A 146 -6.67 -20.18 45.75
CA LYS A 146 -6.59 -21.62 46.07
C LYS A 146 -5.62 -22.38 45.17
N PHE A 147 -5.30 -21.85 43.98
CA PHE A 147 -4.41 -22.48 43.01
C PHE A 147 -2.97 -22.05 43.29
N ARG A 148 -2.30 -22.73 44.23
CA ARG A 148 -0.98 -22.31 44.72
C ARG A 148 0.17 -22.85 43.87
N SER A 149 0.12 -24.13 43.50
CA SER A 149 1.19 -24.76 42.72
C SER A 149 1.13 -24.34 41.25
N LEU A 150 2.26 -24.40 40.55
CA LEU A 150 2.29 -24.18 39.10
C LEU A 150 1.34 -25.14 38.37
N GLN A 151 1.31 -26.41 38.79
CA GLN A 151 0.45 -27.42 38.17
C GLN A 151 -1.04 -27.07 38.31
N ASP A 152 -1.48 -26.64 39.50
CA ASP A 152 -2.88 -26.26 39.74
C ASP A 152 -3.27 -25.05 38.88
N LYS A 153 -2.37 -24.08 38.77
CA LYS A 153 -2.55 -22.88 37.95
C LYS A 153 -2.68 -23.18 36.46
N LEU A 154 -1.88 -24.12 35.95
CA LEU A 154 -1.94 -24.54 34.56
C LEU A 154 -3.18 -25.39 34.26
N LEU A 155 -3.57 -26.27 35.19
CA LEU A 155 -4.82 -27.02 35.09
C LEU A 155 -6.03 -26.07 35.02
N LEU A 156 -6.04 -25.02 35.84
CA LEU A 156 -7.09 -24.00 35.79
C LEU A 156 -7.15 -23.31 34.41
N LEU A 157 -5.99 -23.02 33.80
CA LEU A 157 -5.93 -22.44 32.46
C LEU A 157 -6.45 -23.41 31.39
N ASP A 158 -6.07 -24.68 31.48
CA ASP A 158 -6.48 -25.72 30.54
C ASP A 158 -8.00 -25.96 30.61
N GLU A 159 -8.58 -25.97 31.80
CA GLU A 159 -10.03 -26.03 32.01
C GLU A 159 -10.74 -24.78 31.47
N ALA A 160 -10.19 -23.58 31.71
CA ALA A 160 -10.76 -22.35 31.16
C ALA A 160 -10.78 -22.35 29.63
N VAL A 161 -9.73 -22.88 28.99
CA VAL A 161 -9.66 -23.06 27.54
C VAL A 161 -10.69 -24.10 27.05
N ALA A 162 -10.85 -25.22 27.76
CA ALA A 162 -11.81 -26.28 27.41
C ALA A 162 -13.27 -25.81 27.44
N VAL A 163 -13.59 -24.80 28.26
CA VAL A 163 -14.92 -24.20 28.35
C VAL A 163 -15.22 -23.21 27.20
N TYR A 164 -14.21 -22.83 26.41
CA TYR A 164 -14.32 -21.85 25.32
C TYR A 164 -14.91 -20.49 25.74
N ASP A 165 -14.72 -20.09 27.01
CA ASP A 165 -15.14 -18.79 27.52
C ASP A 165 -13.95 -17.82 27.53
N GLY A 166 -13.93 -16.90 26.56
CA GLY A 166 -12.85 -15.91 26.42
C GLY A 166 -12.67 -14.97 27.61
N ASN A 167 -13.74 -14.70 28.38
CA ASN A 167 -13.64 -13.87 29.59
C ASN A 167 -12.95 -14.65 30.71
N LEU A 168 -13.30 -15.94 30.85
CA LEU A 168 -12.68 -16.82 31.84
C LEU A 168 -11.19 -17.03 31.53
N ILE A 169 -10.83 -17.30 30.27
CA ILE A 169 -9.43 -17.44 29.83
C ILE A 169 -8.64 -16.17 30.18
N THR A 170 -9.17 -14.99 29.84
CA THR A 170 -8.51 -13.71 30.13
C THR A 170 -8.36 -13.47 31.63
N ALA A 171 -9.40 -13.75 32.43
CA ALA A 171 -9.34 -13.60 33.88
C ALA A 171 -8.27 -14.50 34.53
N VAL A 172 -8.16 -15.75 34.07
CA VAL A 172 -7.10 -16.67 34.52
C VAL A 172 -5.73 -16.15 34.09
N LEU A 173 -5.57 -15.71 32.85
CA LEU A 173 -4.30 -15.14 32.35
C LEU A 173 -3.84 -13.91 33.16
N ILE A 174 -4.76 -13.02 33.56
CA ILE A 174 -4.45 -11.88 34.44
C ILE A 174 -3.95 -12.37 35.81
N TYR A 175 -4.57 -13.41 36.37
CA TYR A 175 -4.12 -14.02 37.61
C TYR A 175 -2.75 -14.70 37.49
N LEU A 176 -2.50 -15.41 36.39
CA LEU A 176 -1.19 -16.00 36.11
C LEU A 176 -0.11 -14.94 35.94
N LYS A 177 -0.39 -13.86 35.22
CA LYS A 177 0.50 -12.69 35.07
C LYS A 177 0.90 -12.08 36.42
N LYS A 178 -0.02 -12.05 37.39
CA LYS A 178 0.24 -11.51 38.73
C LYS A 178 0.99 -12.49 39.65
N SER A 179 0.91 -13.79 39.38
CA SER A 179 1.31 -14.84 40.35
C SER A 179 2.46 -15.73 39.88
N LEU A 180 2.93 -15.58 38.64
CA LEU A 180 4.07 -16.29 38.04
C LEU A 180 5.13 -15.30 37.56
N SER A 181 6.39 -15.75 37.49
CA SER A 181 7.41 -14.98 36.77
C SER A 181 7.12 -15.00 35.26
N LYS A 182 7.56 -13.94 34.56
CA LYS A 182 7.34 -13.80 33.12
C LYS A 182 7.95 -14.95 32.32
N GLU A 183 9.12 -15.44 32.72
CA GLU A 183 9.82 -16.52 32.03
C GLU A 183 9.02 -17.83 32.10
N ILE A 184 8.46 -18.14 33.26
CA ILE A 184 7.61 -19.31 33.44
C ILE A 184 6.33 -19.14 32.64
N LEU A 185 5.65 -18.00 32.80
CA LEU A 185 4.40 -17.74 32.07
C LEU A 185 4.58 -17.86 30.55
N PHE A 186 5.63 -17.26 29.99
CA PHE A 186 5.89 -17.32 28.56
C PHE A 186 6.15 -18.74 28.09
N ARG A 187 6.99 -19.50 28.81
CA ARG A 187 7.29 -20.91 28.49
C ARG A 187 6.03 -21.77 28.50
N GLU A 188 5.16 -21.60 29.50
CA GLU A 188 3.94 -22.40 29.62
C GLU A 188 2.86 -22.03 28.59
N LEU A 189 2.83 -20.76 28.15
CA LEU A 189 1.93 -20.31 27.10
C LEU A 189 2.37 -20.77 25.70
N MET A 190 3.66 -21.00 25.45
CA MET A 190 4.16 -21.51 24.17
C MET A 190 3.48 -22.83 23.76
N ALA A 191 3.15 -23.68 24.73
CA ALA A 191 2.47 -24.95 24.49
C ALA A 191 0.94 -24.82 24.35
N ARG A 192 0.37 -23.63 24.59
CA ARG A 192 -1.08 -23.39 24.71
C ARG A 192 -1.54 -22.27 23.80
N ASP A 193 -1.64 -22.57 22.50
CA ASP A 193 -1.90 -21.57 21.44
C ASP A 193 -3.15 -20.69 21.70
N VAL A 194 -4.26 -21.27 22.16
CA VAL A 194 -5.48 -20.51 22.48
C VAL A 194 -5.22 -19.50 23.60
N ALA A 195 -4.64 -19.95 24.71
CA ALA A 195 -4.31 -19.08 25.84
C ALA A 195 -3.28 -18.01 25.45
N LEU A 196 -2.29 -18.37 24.64
CA LEU A 196 -1.28 -17.44 24.13
C LEU A 196 -1.91 -16.34 23.26
N ARG A 197 -2.83 -16.69 22.35
CA ARG A 197 -3.56 -15.71 21.53
C ARG A 197 -4.39 -14.75 22.38
N HIS A 198 -5.08 -15.26 23.39
CA HIS A 198 -5.80 -14.42 24.35
C HIS A 198 -4.85 -13.50 25.13
N TYR A 199 -3.68 -13.99 25.54
CA TYR A 199 -2.70 -13.18 26.26
C TYR A 199 -2.11 -12.07 25.38
N VAL A 200 -1.76 -12.39 24.13
CA VAL A 200 -1.30 -11.38 23.15
C VAL A 200 -2.37 -10.31 22.93
N HIS A 201 -3.64 -10.70 22.80
CA HIS A 201 -4.74 -9.76 22.64
C HIS A 201 -4.91 -8.87 23.89
N TYR A 202 -4.89 -9.47 25.09
CA TYR A 202 -4.94 -8.74 26.35
C TYR A 202 -3.82 -7.69 26.47
N LEU A 203 -2.57 -8.07 26.15
CA LEU A 203 -1.44 -7.12 26.21
C LEU A 203 -1.59 -5.96 25.22
N LYS A 204 -2.15 -6.21 24.03
CA LYS A 204 -2.44 -5.17 23.04
C LYS A 204 -3.51 -4.20 23.54
N GLU A 205 -4.63 -4.71 24.06
CA GLU A 205 -5.74 -3.90 24.58
C GLU A 205 -5.34 -3.06 25.80
N MET A 206 -4.49 -3.61 26.67
CA MET A 206 -3.97 -2.90 27.85
C MET A 206 -2.80 -1.96 27.55
N GLY A 207 -2.30 -1.92 26.31
CA GLY A 207 -1.16 -1.08 25.93
C GLY A 207 0.18 -1.52 26.54
N GLU A 208 0.32 -2.78 26.97
CA GLU A 208 1.53 -3.30 27.61
C GLU A 208 2.64 -3.65 26.59
N GLN A 209 3.06 -2.65 25.80
CA GLN A 209 3.95 -2.83 24.65
C GLN A 209 5.29 -3.47 25.00
N LYS A 210 5.92 -3.05 26.11
CA LYS A 210 7.21 -3.61 26.55
C LYS A 210 7.11 -5.11 26.80
N LEU A 211 6.06 -5.55 27.50
CA LEU A 211 5.85 -6.96 27.82
C LEU A 211 5.46 -7.78 26.58
N LEU A 212 4.69 -7.17 25.66
CA LEU A 212 4.35 -7.78 24.38
C LEU A 212 5.60 -8.01 23.52
N VAL A 213 6.51 -7.05 23.44
CA VAL A 213 7.80 -7.19 22.74
C VAL A 213 8.65 -8.31 23.36
N GLU A 214 8.73 -8.38 24.69
CA GLU A 214 9.44 -9.46 25.40
C GLU A 214 8.82 -10.84 25.11
N LEU A 215 7.49 -10.94 25.09
CA LEU A 215 6.77 -12.16 24.74
C LEU A 215 7.09 -12.58 23.30
N MET A 216 6.95 -11.69 22.31
CA MET A 216 7.24 -12.03 20.91
C MET A 216 8.69 -12.48 20.71
N LYS A 217 9.63 -11.87 21.43
CA LYS A 217 11.04 -12.31 21.44
C LYS A 217 11.19 -13.72 22.00
N ALA A 218 10.52 -14.04 23.12
CA ALA A 218 10.54 -15.39 23.71
C ALA A 218 9.92 -16.45 22.79
N LEU A 219 8.92 -16.07 21.98
CA LEU A 219 8.30 -16.93 20.98
C LEU A 219 9.13 -17.09 19.69
N GLY A 220 10.26 -16.38 19.55
CA GLY A 220 11.01 -16.31 18.29
C GLY A 220 10.29 -15.56 17.17
N ARG A 221 9.22 -14.83 17.48
CA ARG A 221 8.39 -14.04 16.56
C ARG A 221 8.95 -12.63 16.39
N THR A 222 10.22 -12.54 15.98
CA THR A 222 10.95 -11.27 15.91
C THR A 222 10.44 -10.35 14.80
N GLU A 223 9.87 -10.91 13.72
CA GLU A 223 9.25 -10.12 12.65
C GLU A 223 8.02 -9.36 13.13
N ASP A 224 7.13 -10.01 13.91
CA ASP A 224 5.96 -9.35 14.47
C ASP A 224 6.36 -8.25 15.45
N MET A 225 7.42 -8.46 16.21
CA MET A 225 8.02 -7.44 17.08
C MET A 225 8.51 -6.25 16.26
N ALA A 226 9.25 -6.50 15.18
CA ALA A 226 9.74 -5.47 14.28
C ALA A 226 8.57 -4.67 13.64
N LEU A 227 7.50 -5.36 13.21
CA LEU A 227 6.30 -4.73 12.65
C LEU A 227 5.57 -3.84 13.65
N MET A 228 5.42 -4.29 14.90
CA MET A 228 4.79 -3.50 15.95
C MET A 228 5.58 -2.22 16.22
N GLN A 229 6.91 -2.34 16.33
CA GLN A 229 7.77 -1.18 16.53
C GLN A 229 7.73 -0.24 15.33
N TYR A 230 7.78 -0.76 14.10
CA TYR A 230 7.70 0.05 12.90
C TYR A 230 6.39 0.84 12.81
N LYS A 231 5.25 0.29 13.24
CA LYS A 231 3.95 0.96 13.22
C LYS A 231 3.93 2.28 14.01
N GLU A 232 4.83 2.47 14.97
CA GLU A 232 4.90 3.69 15.78
C GLU A 232 5.21 4.94 14.95
N HIS A 233 5.77 4.82 13.73
CA HIS A 233 5.98 5.96 12.83
C HIS A 233 4.68 6.72 12.53
N LEU A 234 3.52 6.04 12.55
CA LEU A 234 2.20 6.63 12.31
C LEU A 234 1.81 7.65 13.39
N ASN A 235 2.39 7.54 14.58
CA ASN A 235 2.11 8.42 15.72
C ASN A 235 3.04 9.66 15.74
N ILE A 236 4.08 9.69 14.92
CA ILE A 236 5.07 10.78 14.88
C ILE A 236 4.59 11.86 13.92
N LYS A 237 4.33 13.09 14.41
CA LYS A 237 3.81 14.19 13.58
C LYS A 237 4.89 14.94 12.79
N ASP A 238 6.08 15.09 13.36
CA ASP A 238 7.18 15.78 12.69
C ASP A 238 7.86 14.84 11.69
N GLU A 239 8.02 15.30 10.45
CA GLU A 239 8.53 14.47 9.36
C GLU A 239 10.03 14.19 9.49
N GLY A 240 10.80 15.12 10.09
CA GLY A 240 12.22 14.91 10.41
C GLY A 240 12.40 13.82 11.46
N GLN A 241 11.64 13.89 12.55
CA GLN A 241 11.60 12.86 13.59
C GLN A 241 11.09 11.53 13.04
N ARG A 242 10.06 11.53 12.18
CA ARG A 242 9.54 10.32 11.55
C ARG A 242 10.61 9.67 10.67
N ARG A 243 11.34 10.44 9.87
CA ARG A 243 12.49 9.96 9.08
C ARG A 243 13.56 9.34 10.00
N ASP A 244 13.95 10.02 11.06
CA ASP A 244 14.99 9.51 11.97
C ASP A 244 14.54 8.23 12.70
N PHE A 245 13.25 8.15 13.04
CA PHE A 245 12.64 6.93 13.56
C PHE A 245 12.66 5.78 12.54
N LEU A 246 12.26 6.03 11.29
CA LEU A 246 12.33 5.04 10.21
C LEU A 246 13.77 4.56 9.96
N LYS A 247 14.76 5.46 10.10
CA LYS A 247 16.18 5.10 10.04
C LYS A 247 16.57 4.11 11.14
N SER A 248 16.09 4.33 12.36
CA SER A 248 16.30 3.40 13.47
C SER A 248 15.66 2.03 13.23
N CYS A 249 14.56 1.99 12.47
CA CYS A 249 13.87 0.75 12.12
C CYS A 249 14.67 -0.15 11.18
N LEU A 250 15.69 0.37 10.48
CA LEU A 250 16.55 -0.43 9.59
C LEU A 250 17.36 -1.50 10.34
N GLY A 251 17.58 -1.32 11.64
CA GLY A 251 18.24 -2.30 12.51
C GLY A 251 17.30 -3.37 13.07
N LEU A 252 16.01 -3.32 12.77
CA LEU A 252 15.04 -4.29 13.29
C LEU A 252 15.12 -5.62 12.53
N PRO A 253 14.79 -6.75 13.19
CA PRO A 253 14.92 -8.08 12.62
C PRO A 253 13.74 -8.41 11.68
N PHE A 254 13.63 -7.66 10.58
CA PHE A 254 12.68 -7.91 9.51
C PHE A 254 13.12 -9.10 8.63
N SER A 255 12.15 -9.66 7.91
CA SER A 255 12.43 -10.48 6.73
C SER A 255 13.19 -9.64 5.69
N GLN A 256 13.90 -10.29 4.76
CA GLN A 256 14.65 -9.57 3.72
C GLN A 256 13.76 -8.65 2.86
N ASP A 257 12.55 -9.11 2.55
CA ASP A 257 11.57 -8.36 1.76
C ASP A 257 11.05 -7.16 2.56
N ASP A 258 10.66 -7.37 3.82
CA ASP A 258 10.17 -6.28 4.67
C ASP A 258 11.25 -5.25 4.97
N ALA A 259 12.50 -5.67 5.19
CA ALA A 259 13.64 -4.78 5.39
C ALA A 259 13.85 -3.87 4.16
N THR A 260 13.67 -4.41 2.96
CA THR A 260 13.74 -3.63 1.71
C THR A 260 12.64 -2.56 1.66
N HIS A 261 11.41 -2.91 2.07
CA HIS A 261 10.32 -1.94 2.13
C HIS A 261 10.54 -0.83 3.17
N VAL A 262 11.09 -1.15 4.34
CA VAL A 262 11.43 -0.14 5.37
C VAL A 262 12.54 0.78 4.88
N GLN A 263 13.56 0.23 4.21
CA GLN A 263 14.63 1.00 3.57
C GLN A 263 14.07 1.95 2.51
N ASP A 264 13.20 1.47 1.61
CA ASP A 264 12.58 2.29 0.58
C ASP A 264 11.70 3.40 1.20
N HIS A 265 10.95 3.11 2.27
CA HIS A 265 10.14 4.12 2.96
C HIS A 265 11.01 5.22 3.58
N TYR A 266 12.06 4.85 4.33
CA TYR A 266 13.03 5.81 4.87
C TYR A 266 13.62 6.69 3.77
N THR A 267 14.09 6.05 2.69
CA THR A 267 14.77 6.70 1.56
C THR A 267 13.83 7.66 0.83
N LEU A 268 12.55 7.29 0.68
CA LEU A 268 11.54 8.13 0.06
C LEU A 268 11.21 9.35 0.92
N LEU A 269 11.00 9.18 2.23
CA LEU A 269 10.67 10.30 3.12
C LEU A 269 11.86 11.28 3.22
N GLU A 270 13.09 10.77 3.37
CA GLU A 270 14.29 11.60 3.36
C GLU A 270 14.39 12.45 2.08
N ARG A 271 14.17 11.81 0.93
CA ARG A 271 14.12 12.50 -0.38
C ARG A 271 13.02 13.56 -0.43
N GLN A 272 11.80 13.23 -0.03
CA GLN A 272 10.67 14.16 -0.05
C GLN A 272 10.94 15.39 0.83
N ILE A 273 11.57 15.22 2.01
CA ILE A 273 11.97 16.33 2.88
C ILE A 273 12.97 17.27 2.17
N ILE A 274 13.96 16.71 1.48
CA ILE A 274 14.97 17.49 0.75
C ILE A 274 14.32 18.28 -0.40
N ILE A 275 13.49 17.62 -1.20
CA ILE A 275 12.78 18.25 -2.33
C ILE A 275 11.85 19.36 -1.81
N GLU A 276 11.04 19.09 -0.79
CA GLU A 276 10.09 20.05 -0.23
C GLU A 276 10.80 21.29 0.34
N ALA A 277 11.93 21.09 1.02
CA ALA A 277 12.75 22.19 1.55
C ALA A 277 13.38 23.05 0.43
N SER A 278 13.81 22.41 -0.67
CA SER A 278 14.34 23.10 -1.86
C SER A 278 13.23 23.90 -2.55
N ASP A 279 12.10 23.27 -2.84
CA ASP A 279 11.01 23.86 -3.62
C ASP A 279 10.26 24.97 -2.88
N LYS A 280 10.28 24.98 -1.54
CA LYS A 280 9.74 26.10 -0.74
C LYS A 280 10.55 27.38 -0.89
N LYS A 281 11.83 27.26 -1.23
CA LYS A 281 12.75 28.40 -1.39
C LYS A 281 12.94 28.79 -2.86
N ALA A 282 12.61 27.89 -3.78
CA ALA A 282 12.81 28.09 -5.20
C ALA A 282 11.79 29.06 -5.79
N ASP A 283 12.27 30.09 -6.51
CA ASP A 283 11.45 31.00 -7.31
C ASP A 283 11.37 30.52 -8.77
N ALA A 284 10.91 29.29 -8.98
CA ALA A 284 10.83 28.70 -10.32
C ALA A 284 9.56 29.14 -11.06
N GLU A 285 9.69 29.52 -12.34
CA GLU A 285 8.55 29.94 -13.19
C GLU A 285 7.45 28.88 -13.26
N ILE A 286 7.82 27.60 -13.23
CA ILE A 286 6.86 26.50 -13.24
C ILE A 286 5.95 26.50 -12.01
N PHE A 287 6.41 26.96 -10.84
CA PHE A 287 5.58 27.11 -9.64
C PHE A 287 4.66 28.32 -9.73
N LYS A 288 5.04 29.37 -10.49
CA LYS A 288 4.15 30.51 -10.77
C LYS A 288 3.02 30.09 -11.71
N LYS A 289 3.36 29.36 -12.77
CA LYS A 289 2.39 28.87 -13.76
C LYS A 289 1.51 27.75 -13.22
N PHE A 290 2.06 26.88 -12.37
CA PHE A 290 1.36 25.76 -11.77
C PHE A 290 1.68 25.68 -10.26
N PRO A 291 1.00 26.49 -9.43
CA PRO A 291 1.25 26.55 -7.99
C PRO A 291 1.15 25.18 -7.32
N ARG A 292 2.11 24.91 -6.43
CA ARG A 292 2.09 23.72 -5.58
C ARG A 292 0.99 23.87 -4.54
N LYS A 293 0.01 22.96 -4.55
CA LYS A 293 -1.15 23.03 -3.64
C LYS A 293 -1.02 22.15 -2.40
N ALA A 294 -0.10 21.20 -2.42
CA ALA A 294 0.11 20.26 -1.33
C ALA A 294 1.58 19.87 -1.24
N SER A 295 1.96 19.41 -0.05
CA SER A 295 3.27 18.82 0.22
C SER A 295 3.35 17.41 -0.37
N ILE A 296 4.53 17.01 -0.81
CA ILE A 296 4.79 15.62 -1.25
C ILE A 296 5.17 14.68 -0.11
N LEU A 297 5.28 15.17 1.13
CA LEU A 297 5.66 14.37 2.30
C LEU A 297 4.66 13.23 2.54
N ASN A 298 5.18 12.03 2.77
CA ASN A 298 4.42 10.78 2.97
C ASN A 298 3.56 10.35 1.79
N MET A 299 3.71 10.99 0.61
CA MET A 299 3.00 10.55 -0.58
C MET A 299 3.62 9.26 -1.13
N PRO A 300 2.84 8.39 -1.77
CA PRO A 300 3.37 7.20 -2.43
C PRO A 300 4.43 7.57 -3.46
N ILE A 301 5.37 6.64 -3.69
CA ILE A 301 6.45 6.83 -4.65
C ILE A 301 5.98 7.25 -6.05
N ILE A 302 4.87 6.70 -6.54
CA ILE A 302 4.35 7.01 -7.86
C ILE A 302 3.87 8.46 -7.95
N THR A 303 3.35 9.01 -6.84
CA THR A 303 2.94 10.41 -6.71
C THR A 303 4.16 11.32 -6.65
N THR A 304 5.21 10.93 -5.92
CA THR A 304 6.49 11.66 -5.91
C THR A 304 7.15 11.64 -7.29
N LEU A 305 7.14 10.51 -8.00
CA LEU A 305 7.63 10.44 -9.38
C LEU A 305 6.81 11.35 -10.30
N TYR A 306 5.47 11.35 -10.20
CA TYR A 306 4.62 12.23 -10.99
C TYR A 306 4.96 13.70 -10.73
N TYR A 307 5.09 14.08 -9.45
CA TYR A 307 5.50 15.42 -9.04
C TYR A 307 6.84 15.82 -9.66
N SER A 308 7.85 14.95 -9.58
CA SER A 308 9.15 15.16 -10.20
C SER A 308 9.06 15.25 -11.73
N CYS A 309 8.26 14.43 -12.39
CA CYS A 309 8.03 14.52 -13.83
C CYS A 309 7.28 15.81 -14.24
N PHE A 310 6.53 16.40 -13.31
CA PHE A 310 5.81 17.64 -13.55
C PHE A 310 6.73 18.84 -13.37
N TYR A 311 7.35 18.97 -12.19
CA TYR A 311 8.10 20.14 -11.78
C TYR A 311 9.59 20.10 -12.10
N HIS A 312 10.19 18.91 -12.16
CA HIS A 312 11.65 18.70 -12.15
C HIS A 312 12.16 17.83 -13.31
N TYR A 313 11.39 17.74 -14.40
CA TYR A 313 11.63 16.75 -15.47
C TYR A 313 13.01 16.87 -16.14
N GLY A 314 13.49 18.10 -16.30
CA GLY A 314 14.77 18.38 -16.96
C GLY A 314 15.98 18.34 -16.01
N GLU A 315 15.80 18.00 -14.74
CA GLU A 315 16.90 17.99 -13.79
C GLU A 315 17.85 16.81 -14.01
N SER A 316 19.15 17.06 -13.76
CA SER A 316 20.18 16.05 -13.89
C SER A 316 19.98 14.90 -12.90
N GLU A 317 20.38 13.69 -13.28
CA GLU A 317 20.27 12.49 -12.44
C GLU A 317 20.98 12.63 -11.07
N GLY A 318 21.89 13.59 -10.90
CA GLY A 318 22.52 13.87 -9.63
C GLY A 318 21.59 14.47 -8.57
N THR A 319 20.39 14.96 -8.93
CA THR A 319 19.46 15.57 -7.99
C THR A 319 18.44 14.57 -7.45
N TYR A 320 18.02 14.79 -6.20
CA TYR A 320 16.98 13.99 -5.54
C TYR A 320 15.61 14.11 -6.21
N SER A 321 15.32 15.26 -6.82
CA SER A 321 14.09 15.59 -7.53
C SER A 321 14.05 15.07 -8.97
N SER A 322 15.17 14.61 -9.54
CA SER A 322 15.21 14.07 -10.90
C SER A 322 14.36 12.80 -11.07
N PRO A 323 13.45 12.73 -12.06
CA PRO A 323 12.65 11.53 -12.32
C PRO A 323 13.47 10.27 -12.58
N GLU A 324 14.59 10.39 -13.32
CA GLU A 324 15.45 9.26 -13.64
C GLU A 324 16.18 8.75 -12.39
N ASN A 325 16.58 9.66 -11.50
CA ASN A 325 17.15 9.28 -10.21
C ASN A 325 16.14 8.51 -9.35
N ILE A 326 14.89 8.99 -9.27
CA ILE A 326 13.80 8.29 -8.56
C ILE A 326 13.59 6.89 -9.16
N ARG A 327 13.48 6.80 -10.49
CA ARG A 327 13.30 5.53 -11.19
C ARG A 327 14.38 4.52 -10.84
N LYS A 328 15.66 4.92 -10.89
CA LYS A 328 16.79 4.04 -10.59
C LYS A 328 16.84 3.64 -9.12
N THR A 329 16.67 4.60 -8.22
CA THR A 329 16.76 4.37 -6.77
C THR A 329 15.75 3.32 -6.31
N PHE A 330 14.50 3.44 -6.77
CA PHE A 330 13.41 2.57 -6.33
C PHE A 330 13.01 1.51 -7.36
N ARG A 331 13.86 1.29 -8.38
CA ARG A 331 13.70 0.22 -9.37
C ARG A 331 12.33 0.25 -10.07
N ILE A 332 11.83 1.44 -10.37
CA ILE A 332 10.54 1.62 -11.04
C ILE A 332 10.63 1.06 -12.46
N SER A 333 9.67 0.19 -12.82
CA SER A 333 9.64 -0.42 -14.15
C SER A 333 9.50 0.63 -15.25
N GLU A 334 10.03 0.34 -16.44
CA GLU A 334 9.90 1.23 -17.60
C GLU A 334 8.43 1.56 -17.91
N LYS A 335 7.54 0.56 -17.80
CA LYS A 335 6.10 0.76 -18.02
C LYS A 335 5.49 1.76 -17.03
N GLN A 336 5.80 1.64 -15.73
CA GLN A 336 5.33 2.58 -14.71
C GLN A 336 5.92 3.97 -14.92
N TYR A 337 7.22 4.05 -15.20
CA TYR A 337 7.89 5.33 -15.46
C TYR A 337 7.28 6.07 -16.65
N ILE A 338 7.17 5.40 -17.81
CA ILE A 338 6.61 6.00 -19.03
C ILE A 338 5.17 6.45 -18.80
N LEU A 339 4.35 5.63 -18.14
CA LEU A 339 2.96 5.99 -17.88
C LEU A 339 2.83 7.23 -16.99
N THR A 340 3.63 7.31 -15.92
CA THR A 340 3.65 8.44 -15.00
C THR A 340 4.20 9.70 -15.64
N ALA A 341 5.34 9.60 -16.34
CA ALA A 341 5.95 10.72 -17.04
C ALA A 341 5.06 11.24 -18.16
N LEU A 342 4.47 10.36 -18.98
CA LEU A 342 3.51 10.73 -20.02
C LEU A 342 2.34 11.53 -19.44
N GLY A 343 1.76 11.06 -18.33
CA GLY A 343 0.67 11.76 -17.66
C GLY A 343 1.07 13.19 -17.24
N ALA A 344 2.23 13.33 -16.60
CA ALA A 344 2.71 14.65 -16.14
C ALA A 344 3.06 15.58 -17.31
N ARG A 345 3.80 15.10 -18.31
CA ARG A 345 4.21 15.91 -19.47
C ARG A 345 3.04 16.29 -20.36
N ALA A 346 2.07 15.38 -20.55
CA ALA A 346 0.85 15.67 -21.30
C ALA A 346 -0.02 16.71 -20.58
N LYS A 347 -0.11 16.67 -19.25
CA LYS A 347 -0.83 17.67 -18.45
C LYS A 347 -0.26 19.08 -18.64
N LEU A 348 1.07 19.18 -18.78
CA LEU A 348 1.78 20.42 -19.10
C LEU A 348 1.70 20.81 -20.59
N LYS A 349 1.07 19.98 -21.43
CA LYS A 349 1.05 20.11 -22.89
C LYS A 349 2.46 20.21 -23.49
N SER A 350 3.46 19.61 -22.83
CA SER A 350 4.85 19.58 -23.32
C SER A 350 5.03 18.45 -24.33
N TRP A 351 4.52 18.64 -25.55
CA TRP A 351 4.51 17.60 -26.59
C TRP A 351 5.91 17.19 -27.02
N PHE A 352 6.89 18.10 -26.97
CA PHE A 352 8.29 17.76 -27.21
C PHE A 352 8.81 16.74 -26.20
N ASP A 353 8.55 16.96 -24.91
CA ASP A 353 8.97 16.01 -23.88
C ASP A 353 8.23 14.69 -23.99
N VAL A 354 6.92 14.74 -24.30
CA VAL A 354 6.15 13.52 -24.58
C VAL A 354 6.79 12.73 -25.71
N ASP A 355 7.24 13.39 -26.77
CA ASP A 355 7.87 12.69 -27.88
C ASP A 355 9.20 12.04 -27.51
N SER A 356 10.00 12.76 -26.70
CA SER A 356 11.28 12.26 -26.22
C SER A 356 11.17 10.98 -25.39
N LEU A 357 10.06 10.76 -24.68
CA LEU A 357 9.82 9.55 -23.88
C LEU A 357 9.89 8.26 -24.69
N PHE A 358 9.52 8.30 -25.97
CA PHE A 358 9.41 7.11 -26.80
C PHE A 358 10.63 6.90 -27.70
N ASN A 359 11.57 7.83 -27.71
CA ASN A 359 12.73 7.78 -28.59
C ASN A 359 13.77 6.78 -28.05
N THR A 360 13.84 5.61 -28.69
CA THR A 360 14.92 4.63 -28.44
C THR A 360 16.02 4.78 -29.48
N LYS A 361 17.26 4.98 -29.03
CA LYS A 361 18.45 4.95 -29.90
C LYS A 361 18.88 3.51 -30.06
N ASN A 362 18.82 2.98 -31.29
CA ASN A 362 19.47 1.71 -31.60
C ASN A 362 20.98 1.89 -31.66
N TRP A 363 21.75 0.80 -31.48
CA TRP A 363 23.21 0.77 -31.57
C TRP A 363 23.77 1.44 -32.84
N LEU A 364 23.04 1.41 -33.96
CA LEU A 364 23.42 2.01 -35.23
C LEU A 364 23.01 3.50 -35.38
N GLY A 365 22.57 4.16 -34.31
CA GLY A 365 22.16 5.57 -34.32
C GLY A 365 20.76 5.84 -34.88
N TYR A 366 20.08 4.83 -35.44
CA TYR A 366 18.69 4.96 -35.86
C TYR A 366 17.76 5.09 -34.65
N THR A 367 16.94 6.13 -34.64
CA THR A 367 15.88 6.32 -33.65
C THR A 367 14.61 5.63 -34.11
N LYS A 368 14.05 4.76 -33.27
CA LYS A 368 12.70 4.21 -33.46
C LYS A 368 11.87 4.54 -32.23
N LYS A 369 10.61 4.95 -32.45
CA LYS A 369 9.66 5.14 -31.36
C LYS A 369 9.17 3.78 -30.87
N ARG A 370 9.26 3.55 -29.56
CA ARG A 370 8.73 2.35 -28.89
C ARG A 370 7.95 2.77 -27.65
N SER A 371 6.89 2.04 -27.34
CA SER A 371 6.06 2.30 -26.15
C SER A 371 5.75 0.99 -25.43
N PRO A 372 6.13 0.85 -24.14
CA PRO A 372 5.82 -0.34 -23.33
C PRO A 372 4.32 -0.47 -22.97
N ILE A 373 3.53 0.58 -23.23
CA ILE A 373 2.07 0.59 -23.02
C ILE A 373 1.28 0.49 -24.33
N GLY A 374 1.97 0.46 -25.48
CA GLY A 374 1.36 0.54 -26.80
C GLY A 374 0.84 1.95 -27.15
N PHE A 375 0.92 2.31 -28.44
CA PHE A 375 0.58 3.67 -28.88
C PHE A 375 -0.91 4.01 -28.78
N HIS A 376 -1.82 3.02 -28.83
CA HIS A 376 -3.25 3.26 -28.60
C HIS A 376 -3.52 3.88 -27.21
N ARG A 377 -2.84 3.40 -26.15
CA ARG A 377 -2.96 3.98 -24.80
C ARG A 377 -2.32 5.36 -24.71
N VAL A 378 -1.22 5.57 -25.43
CA VAL A 378 -0.58 6.90 -25.52
C VAL A 378 -1.57 7.91 -26.09
N VAL A 379 -2.24 7.56 -27.20
CA VAL A 379 -3.27 8.41 -27.83
C VAL A 379 -4.44 8.67 -26.87
N ASP A 380 -4.93 7.66 -26.15
CA ASP A 380 -6.00 7.85 -25.16
C ASP A 380 -5.60 8.85 -24.06
N ILE A 381 -4.36 8.77 -23.55
CA ILE A 381 -3.86 9.68 -22.51
C ILE A 381 -3.67 11.09 -23.05
N LEU A 382 -3.12 11.22 -24.26
CA LEU A 382 -2.94 12.50 -24.94
C LEU A 382 -4.28 13.20 -25.19
N GLN A 383 -5.28 12.46 -25.68
CA GLN A 383 -6.60 13.02 -25.92
C GLN A 383 -7.28 13.47 -24.62
N LYS A 384 -7.15 12.72 -23.53
CA LYS A 384 -7.64 13.14 -22.21
C LYS A 384 -6.99 14.43 -21.69
N ASN A 385 -5.79 14.76 -22.17
CA ASN A 385 -5.08 16.01 -21.84
C ASN A 385 -5.20 17.05 -22.96
N SER A 386 -6.23 16.94 -23.81
CA SER A 386 -6.55 17.92 -24.86
C SER A 386 -5.40 18.14 -25.84
N ALA A 387 -4.67 17.07 -26.18
CA ALA A 387 -3.69 17.13 -27.25
C ALA A 387 -4.39 17.42 -28.59
N PRO A 388 -3.83 18.34 -29.41
CA PRO A 388 -4.41 18.65 -30.70
C PRO A 388 -4.32 17.46 -31.67
N VAL A 389 -5.23 17.41 -32.64
CA VAL A 389 -5.42 16.25 -33.53
C VAL A 389 -4.14 15.88 -34.27
N ASN A 390 -3.33 16.86 -34.68
CA ASN A 390 -2.04 16.62 -35.33
C ASN A 390 -1.07 15.81 -34.45
N VAL A 391 -1.03 16.11 -33.14
CA VAL A 391 -0.21 15.34 -32.17
C VAL A 391 -0.76 13.93 -32.03
N LEU A 392 -2.09 13.76 -31.94
CA LEU A 392 -2.70 12.42 -31.88
C LEU A 392 -2.36 11.60 -33.13
N GLN A 393 -2.42 12.21 -34.31
CA GLN A 393 -2.12 11.57 -35.59
C GLN A 393 -0.71 10.99 -35.66
N GLU A 394 0.30 11.67 -35.07
CA GLU A 394 1.67 11.15 -35.00
C GLU A 394 1.72 9.78 -34.31
N TYR A 395 1.03 9.62 -33.19
CA TYR A 395 1.04 8.37 -32.43
C TYR A 395 0.07 7.31 -32.97
N VAL A 396 -1.07 7.71 -33.55
CA VAL A 396 -1.99 6.77 -34.22
C VAL A 396 -1.29 6.09 -35.40
N ASN A 397 -0.44 6.81 -36.14
CA ASN A 397 0.33 6.23 -37.24
C ASN A 397 1.32 5.13 -36.80
N LEU A 398 1.76 5.16 -35.54
CA LEU A 398 2.67 4.18 -34.94
C LEU A 398 1.96 2.90 -34.46
N ILE A 399 0.63 2.80 -34.61
CA ILE A 399 -0.12 1.57 -34.30
C ILE A 399 0.06 0.59 -35.46
N ASP A 400 0.57 -0.61 -35.19
CA ASP A 400 0.88 -1.59 -36.26
C ASP A 400 -0.38 -2.26 -36.84
N SER A 401 -1.34 -2.66 -36.01
CA SER A 401 -2.59 -3.29 -36.47
C SER A 401 -3.46 -2.28 -37.23
N PRO A 402 -3.81 -2.53 -38.50
CA PRO A 402 -4.71 -1.67 -39.27
C PRO A 402 -6.10 -1.51 -38.62
N GLU A 403 -6.62 -2.58 -38.02
CA GLU A 403 -7.93 -2.60 -37.36
C GLU A 403 -7.92 -1.72 -36.11
N LEU A 404 -6.91 -1.88 -35.25
CA LEU A 404 -6.74 -1.05 -34.06
C LEU A 404 -6.48 0.40 -34.46
N LYS A 405 -5.64 0.64 -35.48
CA LYS A 405 -5.36 1.99 -36.01
C LYS A 405 -6.64 2.67 -36.48
N LEU A 406 -7.46 1.99 -37.29
CA LEU A 406 -8.76 2.50 -37.74
C LEU A 406 -9.69 2.79 -36.56
N SER A 407 -9.80 1.88 -35.58
CA SER A 407 -10.67 2.09 -34.43
C SER A 407 -10.31 3.35 -33.63
N VAL A 408 -9.02 3.58 -33.38
CA VAL A 408 -8.52 4.75 -32.65
C VAL A 408 -8.64 6.01 -33.50
N ALA A 409 -8.30 5.94 -34.79
CA ALA A 409 -8.41 7.08 -35.70
C ALA A 409 -9.86 7.56 -35.85
N LEU A 410 -10.82 6.63 -35.92
CA LEU A 410 -12.26 6.94 -35.95
C LEU A 410 -12.72 7.56 -34.64
N LYS A 411 -12.36 6.96 -33.50
CA LYS A 411 -12.70 7.45 -32.15
C LYS A 411 -12.27 8.90 -31.94
N TYR A 412 -11.09 9.27 -32.46
CA TYR A 412 -10.50 10.59 -32.28
C TYR A 412 -10.50 11.48 -33.52
N LYS A 413 -11.35 11.15 -34.51
CA LYS A 413 -11.57 11.94 -35.73
C LYS A 413 -10.26 12.31 -36.46
N CYS A 414 -9.29 11.39 -36.47
CA CYS A 414 -8.04 11.50 -37.25
C CYS A 414 -8.31 11.16 -38.72
N HIS A 415 -9.12 11.99 -39.40
CA HIS A 415 -9.70 11.71 -40.71
C HIS A 415 -8.68 11.28 -41.79
N ASP A 416 -7.54 11.97 -41.87
CA ASP A 416 -6.48 11.62 -42.82
C ASP A 416 -5.97 10.19 -42.68
N ILE A 417 -5.85 9.72 -41.44
CA ILE A 417 -5.37 8.36 -41.15
C ILE A 417 -6.43 7.35 -41.55
N VAL A 418 -7.71 7.63 -41.27
CA VAL A 418 -8.82 6.76 -41.69
C VAL A 418 -8.82 6.61 -43.22
N ILE A 419 -8.76 7.73 -43.95
CA ILE A 419 -8.74 7.77 -45.42
C ILE A 419 -7.52 6.99 -45.97
N ASN A 420 -6.33 7.29 -45.45
CA ASN A 420 -5.11 6.64 -45.90
C ASN A 420 -5.12 5.13 -45.59
N THR A 421 -5.66 4.73 -44.44
CA THR A 421 -5.70 3.31 -44.05
C THR A 421 -6.68 2.53 -44.92
N TYR A 422 -7.88 3.04 -45.21
CA TYR A 422 -8.79 2.39 -46.17
C TYR A 422 -8.21 2.31 -47.58
N ARG A 423 -7.52 3.35 -48.04
CA ARG A 423 -6.76 3.32 -49.30
C ARG A 423 -5.71 2.19 -49.30
N ASP A 424 -4.90 2.09 -48.24
CA ASP A 424 -3.83 1.10 -48.15
C ASP A 424 -4.37 -0.33 -48.03
N LEU A 425 -5.50 -0.51 -47.36
CA LEU A 425 -6.25 -1.76 -47.31
C LEU A 425 -6.93 -2.09 -48.65
N LYS A 426 -7.06 -1.09 -49.55
CA LYS A 426 -7.78 -1.14 -50.82
C LYS A 426 -9.29 -1.40 -50.65
N ASP A 427 -9.85 -0.88 -49.57
CA ASP A 427 -11.28 -0.99 -49.25
C ASP A 427 -12.05 0.21 -49.79
N ARG A 428 -12.56 0.05 -51.02
CA ARG A 428 -13.33 1.11 -51.68
C ARG A 428 -14.66 1.37 -51.00
N GLN A 429 -15.30 0.32 -50.48
CA GLN A 429 -16.66 0.39 -49.95
C GLN A 429 -16.66 1.19 -48.65
N GLU A 430 -15.75 0.86 -47.72
CA GLU A 430 -15.63 1.60 -46.46
C GLU A 430 -15.21 3.05 -46.68
N LEU A 431 -14.38 3.33 -47.69
CA LEU A 431 -14.01 4.70 -48.03
C LEU A 431 -15.20 5.54 -48.51
N VAL A 432 -16.10 4.94 -49.30
CA VAL A 432 -17.37 5.58 -49.74
C VAL A 432 -18.29 5.81 -48.55
N VAL A 433 -18.48 4.82 -47.68
CA VAL A 433 -19.30 4.95 -46.47
C VAL A 433 -18.73 6.02 -45.53
N TYR A 434 -17.41 6.09 -45.40
CA TYR A 434 -16.76 7.08 -44.55
C TYR A 434 -16.94 8.51 -45.08
N ARG A 435 -16.88 8.69 -46.41
CA ARG A 435 -17.13 9.98 -47.06
C ARG A 435 -18.50 10.57 -46.69
N GLU A 436 -19.53 9.73 -46.56
CA GLU A 436 -20.88 10.17 -46.19
C GLU A 436 -20.96 10.72 -44.75
N LYS A 437 -19.97 10.43 -43.91
CA LYS A 437 -19.85 10.94 -42.54
C LYS A 437 -19.09 12.27 -42.44
N LEU A 438 -18.51 12.74 -43.55
CA LEU A 438 -17.75 13.99 -43.61
C LEU A 438 -18.63 15.14 -44.08
N GLU A 439 -18.27 16.35 -43.67
CA GLU A 439 -18.90 17.57 -44.19
C GLU A 439 -18.65 17.69 -45.70
N ARG A 440 -19.70 18.07 -46.44
CA ARG A 440 -19.58 18.25 -47.89
C ARG A 440 -18.54 19.32 -48.19
N ASP A 441 -17.71 19.04 -49.19
CA ASP A 441 -16.62 19.92 -49.64
C ASP A 441 -15.51 20.20 -48.61
N SER A 442 -15.47 19.47 -47.49
CA SER A 442 -14.32 19.50 -46.58
C SER A 442 -13.04 19.03 -47.30
N PRO A 443 -11.83 19.40 -46.83
CA PRO A 443 -10.58 18.90 -47.38
C PRO A 443 -10.53 17.37 -47.45
N GLU A 444 -11.02 16.70 -46.41
CA GLU A 444 -11.08 15.25 -46.28
C GLU A 444 -12.08 14.65 -47.28
N TYR A 445 -13.24 15.29 -47.47
CA TYR A 445 -14.22 14.88 -48.47
C TYR A 445 -13.64 14.92 -49.89
N ARG A 446 -12.96 16.03 -50.24
CA ARG A 446 -12.29 16.19 -51.55
C ARG A 446 -11.18 15.17 -51.75
N LYS A 447 -10.36 14.92 -50.72
CA LYS A 447 -9.32 13.90 -50.73
C LYS A 447 -9.88 12.51 -51.05
N ILE A 448 -11.04 12.15 -50.47
CA ILE A 448 -11.69 10.88 -50.81
C ILE A 448 -12.15 10.86 -52.27
N GLN A 449 -12.74 11.94 -52.77
CA GLN A 449 -13.17 12.00 -54.18
C GLN A 449 -12.00 11.82 -55.15
N GLU A 450 -10.87 12.48 -54.88
CA GLU A 450 -9.64 12.33 -55.67
C GLU A 450 -9.15 10.88 -55.67
N LEU A 451 -9.13 10.22 -54.51
CA LEU A 451 -8.73 8.81 -54.40
C LEU A 451 -9.70 7.88 -55.15
N LEU A 452 -11.01 8.10 -55.03
CA LEU A 452 -12.01 7.27 -55.71
C LEU A 452 -12.00 7.43 -57.23
N ASN A 453 -11.62 8.60 -57.73
CA ASN A 453 -11.49 8.90 -59.17
C ASN A 453 -10.13 8.49 -59.74
N ASN A 454 -9.17 8.09 -58.90
CA ASN A 454 -7.84 7.71 -59.33
C ASN A 454 -7.85 6.30 -59.94
N VAL A 455 -7.79 6.24 -61.27
CA VAL A 455 -7.77 5.00 -62.07
C VAL A 455 -6.54 4.11 -61.83
N GLN A 456 -5.49 4.62 -61.18
CA GLN A 456 -4.28 3.84 -60.88
C GLN A 456 -4.45 2.95 -59.64
N ILE A 457 -5.44 3.21 -58.79
CA ILE A 457 -5.67 2.42 -57.57
C ILE A 457 -6.49 1.17 -57.91
N ARG A 458 -5.87 0.00 -57.72
CA ARG A 458 -6.57 -1.30 -57.85
C ARG A 458 -7.22 -1.68 -56.52
N TRP A 459 -8.52 -1.43 -56.40
CA TRP A 459 -9.36 -1.78 -55.25
C TRP A 459 -9.52 -3.30 -55.11
N LYS A 460 -9.72 -3.81 -53.89
CA LYS A 460 -9.94 -5.25 -53.62
C LYS A 460 -11.40 -5.69 -53.78
N ASN A 461 -12.32 -4.74 -53.75
CA ASN A 461 -13.77 -4.94 -53.77
C ASN A 461 -14.36 -4.35 -55.05
#